data_AF-A0A377E8H8-F1
#
_entry.id   AF-A0A377E8H8-F1
#
_cell.length_a   1.000
_cell.length_b   1.000
_cell.length_c   1.000
_cell.angle_alpha   90.00
_cell.angle_beta   90.00
_cell.angle_gamma   90.00
#
_symmetry.space_group_name_H-M   'P 1'
#
loop_
_entity.id
_entity.type
_entity.pdbx_description
1 polymer ?
#
loop_
_entity_poly.entity_id
_entity_poly.type
_entity_poly.pdbx_seq_one_letter_code
_entity_poly.pdbx_strand_id
1 'polypeptide(L)'
;MSESDNITRNLLGKLLRTEISIIRSYRAFLMLLPLHGSSKYQTGSPLLQRRLFGNGFGAMIDNAFEVETRPGSFLVPRSLSKEISWDKFFVAVVDGDTNVIREYDSEDTDFGIYNEGEKVTLLSGQEEFYNPRKIQQLRSKCVDIQNDYLMQVFFMSMLAPEFVSIFFGLKPTTVEAIKDVGMSSLKLINDVVLFPRTIPFTPGLGMTVLR
;
A
#
# COMPACT_ATOMS: atom_id res chain seq x y z
N MET A 1 -13.64 -15.00 -26.99
CA MET A 1 -12.94 -14.00 -26.15
C MET A 1 -11.88 -13.35 -27.01
N SER A 2 -11.84 -12.02 -27.07
CA SER A 2 -10.84 -11.30 -27.88
C SER A 2 -9.48 -11.28 -27.18
N GLU A 3 -8.41 -11.03 -27.94
CA GLU A 3 -7.05 -10.87 -27.39
C GLU A 3 -6.98 -9.71 -26.38
N SER A 4 -7.72 -8.63 -26.64
CA SER A 4 -7.86 -7.48 -25.74
C SER A 4 -8.49 -7.85 -24.39
N ASP A 5 -9.50 -8.73 -24.38
CA ASP A 5 -10.14 -9.19 -23.15
C ASP A 5 -9.16 -10.02 -22.29
N ASN A 6 -8.33 -10.83 -22.95
CA ASN A 6 -7.31 -11.63 -22.28
C ASN A 6 -6.21 -10.76 -21.65
N ILE A 7 -5.75 -9.73 -22.37
CA ILE A 7 -4.74 -8.78 -21.87
C ILE A 7 -5.29 -8.04 -20.65
N THR A 8 -6.52 -7.51 -20.74
CA THR A 8 -7.18 -6.79 -19.65
C THR A 8 -7.35 -7.67 -18.41
N ARG A 9 -7.81 -8.92 -18.57
CA ARG A 9 -7.96 -9.88 -17.48
C ARG A 9 -6.61 -10.22 -16.82
N ASN A 10 -5.57 -10.42 -17.63
CA ASN A 10 -4.23 -10.72 -17.12
C ASN A 10 -3.65 -9.54 -16.32
N LEU A 11 -3.82 -8.31 -16.81
CA LEU A 11 -3.34 -7.12 -16.14
C LEU A 11 -4.13 -6.84 -14.85
N LEU A 12 -5.46 -7.03 -14.86
CA LEU A 12 -6.27 -6.97 -13.64
C LEU A 12 -5.79 -7.99 -12.60
N GLY A 13 -5.57 -9.24 -13.01
CA GLY A 13 -5.03 -10.27 -12.12
C GLY A 13 -3.65 -9.90 -11.56
N LYS A 14 -2.81 -9.25 -12.36
CA LYS A 14 -1.51 -8.73 -11.92
C LYS A 14 -1.70 -7.61 -10.89
N LEU A 15 -2.58 -6.65 -11.16
CA LEU A 15 -2.87 -5.50 -10.28
C LEU A 15 -3.27 -5.98 -8.89
N LEU A 16 -4.24 -6.90 -8.82
CA LEU A 16 -4.72 -7.44 -7.55
C LEU A 16 -3.64 -8.26 -6.82
N ARG A 17 -2.81 -9.03 -7.53
CA ARG A 17 -1.68 -9.77 -6.91
C ARG A 17 -0.60 -8.83 -6.38
N THR A 18 -0.31 -7.74 -7.08
CA THR A 18 0.68 -6.75 -6.63
C THR A 18 0.15 -5.98 -5.43
N GLU A 19 -1.14 -5.63 -5.38
CA GLU A 19 -1.78 -5.04 -4.19
C GLU A 19 -1.57 -5.91 -2.94
N ILE A 20 -1.83 -7.21 -3.07
CA ILE A 20 -1.60 -8.17 -1.98
C ILE A 20 -0.11 -8.28 -1.61
N SER A 21 0.78 -8.22 -2.60
CA SER A 21 2.23 -8.19 -2.37
C SER A 21 2.67 -6.95 -1.59
N ILE A 22 2.08 -5.79 -1.84
CA ILE A 22 2.32 -4.56 -1.06
C ILE A 22 1.91 -4.81 0.39
N ILE A 23 0.71 -5.31 0.64
CA ILE A 23 0.20 -5.53 2.01
C ILE A 23 1.11 -6.51 2.79
N ARG A 24 1.55 -7.59 2.15
CA ARG A 24 2.49 -8.56 2.74
C ARG A 24 3.87 -7.95 3.00
N SER A 25 4.41 -7.18 2.04
CA SER A 25 5.70 -6.51 2.19
C SER A 25 5.66 -5.47 3.29
N TYR A 26 4.59 -4.68 3.34
CA TYR A 26 4.35 -3.68 4.37
C TYR A 26 4.27 -4.32 5.76
N ARG A 27 3.53 -5.44 5.91
CA ARG A 27 3.55 -6.20 7.16
C ARG A 27 4.95 -6.66 7.54
N ALA A 28 5.69 -7.27 6.61
CA ALA A 28 7.04 -7.75 6.90
C ALA A 28 7.96 -6.62 7.36
N PHE A 29 7.83 -5.44 6.76
CA PHE A 29 8.53 -4.23 7.16
C PHE A 29 8.11 -3.79 8.58
N LEU A 30 6.81 -3.66 8.87
CA LEU A 30 6.32 -3.28 10.19
C LEU A 30 6.72 -4.26 11.31
N MET A 31 6.82 -5.56 10.99
CA MET A 31 7.24 -6.59 11.94
C MET A 31 8.66 -6.41 12.45
N LEU A 32 9.49 -5.55 11.82
CA LEU A 32 10.85 -5.25 12.27
C LEU A 32 11.01 -3.83 12.81
N LEU A 33 9.96 -3.03 12.80
CA LEU A 33 10.03 -1.67 13.31
C LEU A 33 10.00 -1.66 14.84
N PRO A 34 10.90 -0.92 15.50
CA PRO A 34 10.84 -0.71 16.94
C PRO A 34 9.57 0.05 17.37
N LEU A 35 9.11 -0.21 18.59
CA LEU A 35 7.95 0.46 19.18
C LEU A 35 8.20 1.95 19.43
N HIS A 36 9.40 2.32 19.88
CA HIS A 36 9.78 3.73 19.95
C HIS A 36 10.53 4.13 18.67
N GLY A 37 10.44 5.39 18.24
CA GLY A 37 11.09 5.85 16.99
C GLY A 37 10.46 5.33 15.69
N SER A 38 9.29 4.69 15.74
CA SER A 38 8.50 4.35 14.54
C SER A 38 7.06 4.88 14.64
N SER A 39 6.89 6.03 15.28
CA SER A 39 5.58 6.63 15.58
C SER A 39 4.76 6.86 14.30
N LYS A 40 5.43 7.25 13.22
CA LYS A 40 4.84 7.52 11.89
C LYS A 40 4.21 6.30 11.21
N TYR A 41 4.67 5.11 11.57
CA TYR A 41 4.16 3.84 11.07
C TYR A 41 3.11 3.21 12.01
N GLN A 42 2.94 3.74 13.23
CA GLN A 42 1.93 3.33 14.21
C GLN A 42 0.54 3.90 13.92
N THR A 43 0.26 4.10 12.64
CA THR A 43 -0.91 4.84 12.18
C THR A 43 -1.92 3.88 11.59
N GLY A 44 -3.16 3.98 12.06
CA GLY A 44 -4.25 3.10 11.68
C GLY A 44 -5.13 2.75 12.87
N SER A 45 -6.27 2.11 12.61
CA SER A 45 -7.14 1.65 13.69
C SER A 45 -6.47 0.53 14.49
N PRO A 46 -6.75 0.39 15.80
CA PRO A 46 -6.29 -0.76 16.58
C PRO A 46 -6.68 -2.10 15.94
N LEU A 47 -7.80 -2.14 15.20
CA LEU A 47 -8.25 -3.31 14.44
C LEU A 47 -7.28 -3.66 13.30
N LEU A 48 -6.81 -2.67 12.55
CA LEU A 48 -5.82 -2.88 11.48
C LEU A 48 -4.51 -3.42 12.06
N GLN A 49 -4.01 -2.83 13.15
CA GLN A 49 -2.80 -3.28 13.83
C GLN A 49 -2.92 -4.74 14.31
N ARG A 50 -4.04 -5.08 14.96
CA ARG A 50 -4.34 -6.47 15.37
C ARG A 50 -4.37 -7.44 14.19
N ARG A 51 -4.89 -7.02 13.04
CA ARG A 51 -4.96 -7.87 11.84
C ARG A 51 -3.60 -8.04 11.16
N LEU A 52 -2.79 -6.99 11.11
CA LEU A 52 -1.44 -7.04 10.55
C LEU A 52 -0.52 -7.92 11.39
N PHE A 53 -0.60 -7.84 12.72
CA PHE A 53 0.29 -8.62 13.60
C PHE A 53 -0.30 -9.95 14.08
N GLY A 54 -1.58 -10.21 13.84
CA GLY A 54 -2.25 -11.43 14.27
C GLY A 54 -1.88 -12.68 13.47
N ASN A 55 -2.01 -13.85 14.11
CA ASN A 55 -1.69 -15.16 13.53
C ASN A 55 -2.55 -15.53 12.31
N GLY A 56 -3.72 -14.92 12.14
CA GLY A 56 -4.63 -15.16 11.00
C GLY A 56 -4.32 -14.36 9.73
N PHE A 57 -3.26 -13.53 9.71
CA PHE A 57 -2.98 -12.62 8.60
C PHE A 57 -2.85 -13.33 7.25
N GLY A 58 -2.15 -14.47 7.19
CA GLY A 58 -1.91 -15.20 5.94
C GLY A 58 -3.22 -15.60 5.26
N ALA A 59 -4.04 -16.40 5.95
CA ALA A 59 -5.35 -16.84 5.45
C ALA A 59 -6.28 -15.66 5.14
N MET A 60 -6.25 -14.60 5.97
CA MET A 60 -7.05 -13.40 5.75
C MET A 60 -6.68 -12.70 4.42
N ILE A 61 -5.38 -12.59 4.13
CA ILE A 61 -4.89 -11.96 2.90
C ILE A 61 -5.12 -12.84 1.67
N ASP A 62 -5.05 -14.15 1.82
CA ASP A 62 -5.35 -15.08 0.73
C ASP A 62 -6.84 -14.98 0.36
N ASN A 63 -7.72 -15.00 1.36
CA ASN A 63 -9.15 -14.78 1.14
C ASN A 63 -9.44 -13.40 0.53
N ALA A 64 -8.67 -12.37 0.88
CA ALA A 64 -8.78 -11.03 0.30
C ALA A 64 -8.63 -11.02 -1.22
N PHE A 65 -7.77 -11.88 -1.74
CA PHE A 65 -7.56 -12.00 -3.17
C PHE A 65 -8.78 -12.62 -3.88
N GLU A 66 -9.49 -13.51 -3.20
CA GLU A 66 -10.59 -14.32 -3.75
C GLU A 66 -11.97 -13.65 -3.66
N VAL A 67 -12.11 -12.51 -2.95
CA VAL A 67 -13.39 -11.81 -2.83
C VAL A 67 -13.84 -11.22 -4.18
N GLU A 68 -14.97 -11.70 -4.69
CA GLU A 68 -15.61 -11.20 -5.92
C GLU A 68 -16.20 -9.78 -5.74
N THR A 69 -16.64 -9.44 -4.53
CA THR A 69 -17.32 -8.16 -4.19
C THR A 69 -16.37 -7.14 -3.55
N ARG A 70 -15.24 -6.89 -4.18
CA ARG A 70 -14.27 -5.89 -3.69
C ARG A 70 -14.83 -4.47 -3.81
N PRO A 71 -14.87 -3.67 -2.72
CA PRO A 71 -15.41 -2.31 -2.75
C PRO A 71 -14.46 -1.28 -3.41
N GLY A 72 -13.26 -1.71 -3.84
CA GLY A 72 -12.20 -0.87 -4.37
C GLY A 72 -10.83 -1.36 -3.91
N SER A 73 -9.82 -0.49 -4.00
CA SER A 73 -8.48 -0.82 -3.50
C SER A 73 -8.47 -1.06 -1.99
N PHE A 74 -7.69 -2.07 -1.57
CA PHE A 74 -7.36 -2.31 -0.16
C PHE A 74 -6.20 -1.44 0.34
N LEU A 75 -5.69 -0.55 -0.51
CA LEU A 75 -4.66 0.41 -0.18
C LEU A 75 -5.26 1.82 -0.08
N VAL A 76 -4.56 2.67 0.66
CA VAL A 76 -4.74 4.11 0.66
C VAL A 76 -3.44 4.83 0.46
N PRO A 77 -3.45 5.92 -0.31
CA PRO A 77 -2.33 6.85 -0.30
C PRO A 77 -2.32 7.62 1.02
N ARG A 78 -1.11 7.85 1.52
CA ARG A 78 -0.84 8.74 2.64
C ARG A 78 0.17 9.80 2.23
N SER A 79 0.07 10.93 2.91
CA SER A 79 0.98 12.05 2.81
C SER A 79 1.18 12.61 4.21
N LEU A 80 2.44 12.72 4.65
CA LEU A 80 2.80 13.24 5.96
C LEU A 80 1.96 12.64 7.09
N SER A 81 1.91 11.30 7.09
CA SER A 81 1.17 10.51 8.06
C SER A 81 -0.35 10.65 8.06
N LYS A 82 -0.94 11.32 7.08
CA LYS A 82 -2.40 11.43 6.91
C LYS A 82 -2.87 10.70 5.68
N GLU A 83 -3.99 9.99 5.81
CA GLU A 83 -4.70 9.43 4.66
C GLU A 83 -5.17 10.56 3.74
N ILE A 84 -4.94 10.39 2.44
CA ILE A 84 -5.46 11.28 1.39
C ILE A 84 -6.33 10.49 0.41
N SER A 85 -7.14 11.19 -0.37
CA SER A 85 -7.91 10.53 -1.43
C SER A 85 -6.98 10.08 -2.57
N TRP A 86 -7.38 9.02 -3.28
CA TRP A 86 -6.71 8.60 -4.51
C TRP A 86 -6.68 9.73 -5.55
N ASP A 87 -7.74 10.54 -5.64
CA ASP A 87 -7.79 11.71 -6.54
C ASP A 87 -6.68 12.71 -6.22
N LYS A 88 -6.53 13.11 -4.95
CA LYS A 88 -5.46 14.02 -4.51
C LYS A 88 -4.07 13.43 -4.78
N PHE A 89 -3.90 12.13 -4.53
CA PHE A 89 -2.64 11.44 -4.77
C PHE A 89 -2.26 11.43 -6.25
N PHE A 90 -3.17 11.01 -7.13
CA PHE A 90 -2.87 10.94 -8.56
C PHE A 90 -2.67 12.31 -9.20
N VAL A 91 -3.42 13.33 -8.78
CA VAL A 91 -3.17 14.72 -9.19
C VAL A 91 -1.74 15.12 -8.84
N ALA A 92 -1.30 14.85 -7.60
CA ALA A 92 0.07 15.14 -7.20
C ALA A 92 1.11 14.38 -8.03
N VAL A 93 0.86 13.10 -8.34
CA VAL A 93 1.76 12.29 -9.20
C VAL A 93 1.87 12.86 -10.61
N VAL A 94 0.74 13.31 -11.19
CA VAL A 94 0.71 13.98 -12.50
C VAL A 94 1.48 15.29 -12.46
N ASP A 95 1.28 16.09 -11.41
CA ASP A 95 1.92 17.41 -11.24
C ASP A 95 3.39 17.32 -10.78
N GLY A 96 3.84 16.14 -10.35
CA GLY A 96 5.16 15.95 -9.75
C GLY A 96 5.32 16.62 -8.38
N ASP A 97 4.23 16.80 -7.62
CA ASP A 97 4.25 17.47 -6.31
C ASP A 97 4.81 16.56 -5.22
N THR A 98 6.11 16.67 -4.98
CA THR A 98 6.84 15.91 -3.96
C THR A 98 6.41 16.24 -2.54
N ASN A 99 5.72 17.36 -2.28
CA ASN A 99 5.22 17.67 -0.94
C ASN A 99 4.05 16.78 -0.54
N VAL A 100 3.27 16.31 -1.53
CA VAL A 100 2.15 15.41 -1.32
C VAL A 100 2.61 13.96 -1.43
N ILE A 101 3.55 13.63 -2.34
CA ILE A 101 4.01 12.26 -2.57
C ILE A 101 5.19 11.88 -1.67
N ARG A 102 5.08 12.21 -0.38
CA ARG A 102 6.05 11.86 0.65
C ARG A 102 5.35 11.45 1.93
N GLU A 103 5.91 10.46 2.60
CA GLU A 103 5.41 10.01 3.91
C GLU A 103 6.23 10.63 5.04
N TYR A 104 7.52 10.90 4.80
CA TYR A 104 8.40 11.50 5.79
C TYR A 104 8.65 12.97 5.48
N ASP A 105 8.60 13.79 6.53
CA ASP A 105 9.34 15.04 6.50
C ASP A 105 10.83 14.71 6.66
N SER A 106 11.67 15.27 5.80
CA SER A 106 13.12 15.09 5.85
C SER A 106 13.75 15.64 7.13
N GLU A 107 13.04 16.53 7.82
CA GLU A 107 13.49 17.15 9.08
C GLU A 107 13.14 16.32 10.33
N ASP A 108 12.31 15.28 10.21
CA ASP A 108 11.90 14.45 11.35
C ASP A 108 12.79 13.22 11.50
N THR A 109 13.72 13.26 12.46
CA THR A 109 14.65 12.16 12.75
C THR A 109 14.08 11.17 13.77
N ASP A 110 13.26 10.23 13.32
CA ASP A 110 12.80 9.08 14.14
C ASP A 110 13.80 7.89 14.08
N PHE A 111 14.65 7.84 13.03
CA PHE A 111 15.62 6.77 12.77
C PHE A 111 17.00 7.07 13.37
N GLY A 112 17.11 7.11 14.69
CA GLY A 112 18.42 7.38 15.32
C GLY A 112 18.55 7.02 16.79
N ILE A 113 17.51 6.41 17.37
CA ILE A 113 17.45 6.17 18.81
C ILE A 113 18.10 4.86 19.26
N TYR A 114 18.32 3.91 18.34
CA TYR A 114 18.85 2.58 18.65
C TYR A 114 20.13 2.28 17.89
N ASN A 115 21.05 1.56 18.54
CA ASN A 115 22.25 1.02 17.90
C ASN A 115 21.97 -0.34 17.27
N GLU A 116 22.65 -0.66 16.16
CA GLU A 116 22.56 -1.99 15.54
C GLU A 116 22.93 -3.08 16.58
N GLY A 117 22.09 -4.11 16.69
CA GLY A 117 22.25 -5.19 17.67
C GLY A 117 21.69 -4.88 19.07
N GLU A 118 21.11 -3.70 19.30
CA GLU A 118 20.41 -3.40 20.54
C GLU A 118 19.09 -4.19 20.65
N LYS A 119 18.76 -4.65 21.86
CA LYS A 119 17.49 -5.37 22.09
C LYS A 119 16.35 -4.36 22.21
N VAL A 120 15.34 -4.49 21.36
CA VAL A 120 14.21 -3.55 21.29
C VAL A 120 12.88 -4.28 21.31
N THR A 121 11.85 -3.62 21.84
CA THR A 121 10.46 -4.04 21.66
C THR A 121 9.98 -3.55 20.29
N LEU A 122 9.44 -4.45 19.48
CA LEU A 122 8.92 -4.18 18.14
C LEU A 122 7.46 -3.72 18.17
N LEU A 123 6.96 -3.17 17.06
CA LEU A 123 5.54 -2.81 16.90
C LEU A 123 4.58 -4.00 17.11
N SER A 124 5.04 -5.21 16.81
CA SER A 124 4.30 -6.45 17.04
C SER A 124 4.20 -6.82 18.53
N GLY A 125 4.93 -6.14 19.41
CA GLY A 125 5.09 -6.47 20.83
C GLY A 125 6.17 -7.52 21.11
N GLN A 126 6.82 -8.06 20.07
CA GLN A 126 7.92 -9.01 20.22
C GLN A 126 9.22 -8.29 20.60
N GLU A 127 10.12 -8.96 21.32
CA GLU A 127 11.48 -8.46 21.55
C GLU A 127 12.45 -9.09 20.56
N GLU A 128 13.27 -8.26 19.91
CA GLU A 128 14.24 -8.70 18.90
C GLU A 128 15.47 -7.76 18.89
N PHE A 129 16.53 -8.17 18.21
CA PHE A 129 17.69 -7.29 17.99
C PHE A 129 17.46 -6.33 16.81
N TYR A 130 17.68 -5.04 17.05
CA TYR A 130 17.53 -3.99 16.04
C TYR A 130 18.51 -4.18 14.88
N ASN A 131 17.97 -4.26 13.67
CA ASN A 131 18.73 -4.43 12.43
C ASN A 131 18.33 -3.36 11.40
N PRO A 132 18.99 -2.19 11.40
CA PRO A 132 18.64 -1.08 10.52
C PRO A 132 18.80 -1.44 9.04
N ARG A 133 19.77 -2.29 8.69
CA ARG A 133 20.01 -2.72 7.29
C ARG A 133 18.83 -3.52 6.75
N LYS A 134 18.31 -4.47 7.53
CA LYS A 134 17.16 -5.29 7.15
C LYS A 134 15.88 -4.45 7.05
N ILE A 135 15.70 -3.50 7.97
CA ILE A 135 14.58 -2.54 7.93
C ILE A 135 14.64 -1.71 6.63
N GLN A 136 15.81 -1.16 6.29
CA GLN A 136 16.00 -0.39 5.06
C GLN A 136 15.75 -1.23 3.80
N GLN A 137 16.25 -2.47 3.75
CA GLN A 137 16.00 -3.40 2.65
C GLN A 137 14.50 -3.67 2.45
N LEU A 138 13.76 -3.92 3.53
CA LEU A 138 12.32 -4.13 3.46
C LEU A 138 11.56 -2.86 3.07
N ARG A 139 12.00 -1.69 3.53
CA ARG A 139 11.43 -0.40 3.10
C ARG A 139 11.61 -0.20 1.60
N SER A 140 12.83 -0.37 1.08
CA SER A 140 13.10 -0.26 -0.36
C SER A 140 12.26 -1.24 -1.17
N LYS A 141 12.16 -2.50 -0.73
CA LYS A 141 11.29 -3.49 -1.35
C LYS A 141 9.82 -3.06 -1.39
N CYS A 142 9.32 -2.41 -0.34
CA CYS A 142 7.95 -1.87 -0.35
C CYS A 142 7.79 -0.78 -1.42
N VAL A 143 8.76 0.13 -1.55
CA VAL A 143 8.76 1.18 -2.59
C VAL A 143 8.78 0.57 -3.99
N ASP A 144 9.61 -0.45 -4.22
CA ASP A 144 9.70 -1.12 -5.53
C ASP A 144 8.36 -1.76 -5.94
N ILE A 145 7.77 -2.57 -5.04
CA ILE A 145 6.48 -3.24 -5.30
C ILE A 145 5.34 -2.21 -5.46
N GLN A 146 5.38 -1.13 -4.69
CA GLN A 146 4.45 -0.01 -4.82
C GLN A 146 4.54 0.64 -6.20
N ASN A 147 5.73 0.94 -6.67
CA ASN A 147 5.94 1.56 -7.97
C ASN A 147 5.51 0.62 -9.10
N ASP A 148 5.76 -0.69 -8.97
CA ASP A 148 5.23 -1.70 -9.89
C ASP A 148 3.69 -1.75 -9.91
N TYR A 149 3.04 -1.53 -8.76
CA TYR A 149 1.58 -1.45 -8.67
C TYR A 149 1.05 -0.19 -9.37
N LEU A 150 1.64 0.96 -9.11
CA LEU A 150 1.24 2.22 -9.75
C LEU A 150 1.41 2.16 -11.27
N MET A 151 2.46 1.53 -11.77
CA MET A 151 2.60 1.28 -13.20
C MET A 151 1.48 0.42 -13.77
N GLN A 152 1.03 -0.60 -13.03
CA GLN A 152 -0.11 -1.41 -13.45
C GLN A 152 -1.40 -0.62 -13.45
N VAL A 153 -1.58 0.33 -12.52
CA VAL A 153 -2.71 1.27 -12.54
C VAL A 153 -2.68 2.12 -13.80
N PHE A 154 -1.51 2.67 -14.18
CA PHE A 154 -1.38 3.47 -15.40
C PHE A 154 -1.67 2.65 -16.66
N PHE A 155 -1.15 1.42 -16.76
CA PHE A 155 -1.49 0.52 -17.87
C PHE A 155 -2.99 0.17 -17.90
N MET A 156 -3.60 -0.10 -16.73
CA MET A 156 -5.03 -0.35 -16.64
C MET A 156 -5.86 0.88 -17.02
N SER A 157 -5.38 2.10 -16.76
CA SER A 157 -6.10 3.32 -17.13
C SER A 157 -6.21 3.49 -18.64
N MET A 158 -5.26 2.97 -19.41
CA MET A 158 -5.30 2.95 -20.87
C MET A 158 -6.24 1.88 -21.43
N LEU A 159 -6.36 0.73 -20.75
CA LEU A 159 -7.11 -0.43 -21.25
C LEU A 159 -8.56 -0.49 -20.75
N ALA A 160 -8.80 -0.07 -19.51
CA ALA A 160 -10.12 -0.07 -18.86
C ALA A 160 -10.25 1.15 -17.91
N PRO A 161 -10.34 2.37 -18.45
CA PRO A 161 -10.41 3.60 -17.65
C PRO A 161 -11.63 3.65 -16.72
N GLU A 162 -12.78 3.09 -17.13
CA GLU A 162 -13.98 3.04 -16.30
C GLU A 162 -13.78 2.18 -15.05
N PHE A 163 -13.08 1.05 -15.21
CA PHE A 163 -12.72 0.20 -14.08
C PHE A 163 -11.82 0.98 -13.10
N VAL A 164 -10.78 1.66 -13.60
CA VAL A 164 -9.86 2.45 -12.76
C VAL A 164 -10.61 3.58 -12.04
N SER A 165 -11.51 4.27 -12.74
CA SER A 165 -12.37 5.31 -12.15
C SER A 165 -13.19 4.75 -10.98
N ILE A 166 -13.88 3.63 -11.16
CA ILE A 166 -14.72 3.03 -10.12
C ILE A 166 -13.86 2.47 -8.97
N PHE A 167 -12.80 1.72 -9.30
CA PHE A 167 -11.98 0.99 -8.33
C PHE A 167 -11.25 1.92 -7.35
N PHE A 168 -10.83 3.10 -7.82
CA PHE A 168 -10.15 4.11 -7.01
C PHE A 168 -11.04 5.29 -6.62
N GLY A 169 -12.27 5.39 -7.14
CA GLY A 169 -13.16 6.53 -6.93
C GLY A 169 -12.65 7.82 -7.57
N LEU A 170 -12.11 7.74 -8.79
CA LEU A 170 -11.48 8.85 -9.51
C LEU A 170 -12.45 9.51 -10.48
N LYS A 171 -12.30 10.83 -10.66
CA LYS A 171 -12.99 11.55 -11.73
C LYS A 171 -12.43 11.10 -13.09
N PRO A 172 -13.26 11.05 -14.16
CA PRO A 172 -12.79 10.70 -15.50
C PRO A 172 -11.60 11.55 -15.97
N THR A 173 -11.58 12.84 -15.63
CA THR A 173 -10.46 13.76 -15.94
C THR A 173 -9.15 13.33 -15.30
N THR A 174 -9.19 12.83 -14.06
CA THR A 174 -8.02 12.32 -13.35
C THR A 174 -7.53 11.04 -13.99
N VAL A 175 -8.46 10.14 -14.39
CA VAL A 175 -8.11 8.90 -15.10
C VAL A 175 -7.49 9.19 -16.47
N GLU A 176 -7.95 10.21 -17.18
CA GLU A 176 -7.33 10.62 -18.43
C GLU A 176 -5.90 11.13 -18.22
N ALA A 177 -5.68 11.99 -17.23
CA ALA A 177 -4.38 12.57 -16.94
C ALA A 177 -3.32 11.52 -16.52
N ILE A 178 -3.71 10.45 -15.81
CA ILE A 178 -2.75 9.43 -15.39
C ILE A 178 -2.27 8.50 -16.52
N LYS A 179 -2.96 8.46 -17.67
CA LYS A 179 -2.53 7.66 -18.83
C LYS A 179 -1.18 8.11 -19.37
N ASP A 180 -0.91 9.41 -19.27
CA ASP A 180 0.30 10.04 -19.78
C ASP A 180 1.46 10.05 -18.76
N VAL A 181 1.24 9.49 -17.57
CA VAL A 181 2.27 9.42 -16.53
C VAL A 181 3.33 8.38 -16.90
N GLY A 182 4.53 8.86 -17.21
CA GLY A 182 5.67 8.00 -17.51
C GLY A 182 6.32 7.38 -16.26
N MET A 183 7.07 6.30 -16.47
CA MET A 183 7.89 5.63 -15.44
C MET A 183 8.78 6.59 -14.64
N SER A 184 9.24 7.70 -15.27
CA SER A 184 10.08 8.70 -14.64
C SER A 184 9.41 9.42 -13.48
N SER A 185 8.09 9.64 -13.54
CA SER A 185 7.34 10.31 -12.47
C SER A 185 7.31 9.47 -11.20
N LEU A 186 7.34 8.13 -11.32
CA LEU A 186 7.43 7.24 -10.17
C LEU A 186 8.77 7.29 -9.44
N LYS A 187 9.84 7.77 -10.09
CA LYS A 187 11.14 7.96 -9.42
C LYS A 187 11.08 9.02 -8.32
N LEU A 188 10.08 9.90 -8.37
CA LEU A 188 9.84 10.90 -7.32
C LEU A 188 9.21 10.28 -6.07
N ILE A 189 8.66 9.06 -6.17
CA ILE A 189 8.05 8.33 -5.07
C ILE A 189 9.11 7.43 -4.43
N ASN A 190 9.86 8.00 -3.50
CA ASN A 190 10.96 7.34 -2.77
C ASN A 190 10.56 6.84 -1.36
N ASP A 191 9.30 7.10 -0.99
CA ASP A 191 8.68 6.71 0.26
C ASP A 191 7.62 5.61 0.05
N VAL A 192 7.38 4.87 1.13
CA VAL A 192 6.21 3.99 1.22
C VAL A 192 5.02 4.88 1.50
N VAL A 193 4.21 5.14 0.47
CA VAL A 193 3.06 6.07 0.51
C VAL A 193 1.72 5.32 0.37
N LEU A 194 1.72 4.05 -0.04
CA LEU A 194 0.53 3.22 -0.11
C LEU A 194 0.44 2.29 1.11
N PHE A 195 -0.63 2.44 1.89
CA PHE A 195 -0.82 1.75 3.16
C PHE A 195 -2.04 0.82 3.12
N PRO A 196 -1.99 -0.35 3.75
CA PRO A 196 -3.16 -1.21 3.88
C PRO A 196 -4.29 -0.52 4.63
N ARG A 197 -5.51 -0.56 4.08
CA ARG A 197 -6.74 -0.22 4.82
C ARG A 197 -7.18 -1.39 5.69
N THR A 198 -8.11 -1.10 6.60
CA THR A 198 -8.84 -2.13 7.36
C THR A 198 -9.53 -3.06 6.35
N ILE A 199 -9.01 -4.26 6.18
CA ILE A 199 -9.59 -5.22 5.23
C ILE A 199 -10.68 -6.01 5.97
N PRO A 200 -11.97 -5.78 5.69
CA PRO A 200 -13.03 -6.49 6.39
C PRO A 200 -12.98 -7.97 6.00
N PHE A 201 -12.67 -8.82 6.97
CA PHE A 201 -12.83 -10.26 6.82
C PHE A 201 -13.55 -10.81 8.03
N THR A 202 -14.54 -11.65 7.76
CA THR A 202 -15.17 -12.51 8.76
C THR A 202 -14.61 -13.91 8.53
N PRO A 203 -13.70 -14.41 9.39
CA PRO A 203 -13.28 -15.81 9.31
C PRO A 203 -14.49 -16.70 9.59
N GLY A 204 -14.84 -17.60 8.66
CA GLY A 204 -15.82 -18.66 8.90
C GLY A 204 -17.30 -18.30 8.79
N LEU A 205 -17.67 -17.12 8.28
CA LEU A 205 -19.07 -16.78 7.98
C LEU A 205 -19.19 -16.38 6.51
N GLY A 206 -19.97 -17.17 5.76
CA GLY A 206 -20.62 -16.68 4.55
C GLY A 206 -21.28 -15.34 4.83
N MET A 207 -21.25 -14.47 3.82
CA MET A 207 -21.58 -13.06 3.90
C MET A 207 -22.78 -12.73 4.80
N THR A 208 -22.60 -11.79 5.73
CA THR A 208 -23.72 -11.02 6.26
C THR A 208 -23.55 -9.59 5.81
N VAL A 209 -24.45 -9.17 4.93
CA VAL A 209 -24.61 -7.80 4.46
C VAL A 209 -25.04 -6.95 5.66
N LEU A 210 -24.23 -5.97 6.06
CA LEU A 210 -24.74 -4.85 6.83
C LEU A 210 -25.48 -3.95 5.83
N ARG A 211 -26.81 -3.91 5.99
CA ARG A 211 -27.71 -2.97 5.29
C ARG A 211 -27.45 -1.55 5.74
#